data_AF-A0A3P1W4R7-F1
#
_entry.id   AF-A0A3P1W4R7-F1
#
_cell.length_a   1.000
_cell.length_b   1.000
_cell.length_c   1.000
_cell.angle_alpha   90.00
_cell.angle_beta   90.00
_cell.angle_gamma   90.00
#
_symmetry.space_group_name_H-M   'P 1'
#
loop_
_entity.id
_entity.type
_entity.pdbx_description
1 polymer ?
#
loop_
_entity_poly.entity_id
_entity_poly.type
_entity_poly.pdbx_seq_one_letter_code
_entity_poly.pdbx_strand_id
1 'polypeptide(L)'
;MIEAEKIAPVQGVKPPPQIAGVAGIGALPITMGQMPAQSRAVDWGRVVALPPFQMFAAERMRNTSGKDSLEHAIDYVRAQGGGVDVFHAYCQWHADKNDWPGETPLGEAKNA
;
A
#
# COMPACT_ATOMS: atom_id res chain seq x y z
N MET A 1 5.40 -56.47 -15.15
CA MET A 1 6.07 -55.15 -15.16
C MET A 1 5.02 -54.16 -15.67
N ILE A 2 4.57 -53.30 -14.77
CA ILE A 2 3.36 -52.45 -14.87
C ILE A 2 3.53 -51.33 -15.91
N GLU A 3 2.52 -51.17 -16.77
CA GLU A 3 2.40 -50.11 -17.77
C GLU A 3 2.22 -48.74 -17.09
N ALA A 4 2.96 -47.74 -17.56
CA ALA A 4 2.82 -46.36 -17.09
C ALA A 4 1.56 -45.73 -17.71
N GLU A 5 0.51 -45.63 -16.91
CA GLU A 5 -0.74 -44.98 -17.29
C GLU A 5 -0.51 -43.48 -17.53
N LYS A 6 -0.80 -43.04 -18.75
CA LYS A 6 -0.78 -41.63 -19.18
C LYS A 6 -1.88 -40.87 -18.45
N ILE A 7 -1.50 -39.95 -17.56
CA ILE A 7 -2.42 -38.98 -16.94
C ILE A 7 -2.58 -37.79 -17.89
N ALA A 8 -3.73 -37.70 -18.57
CA ALA A 8 -4.09 -36.54 -19.38
C ALA A 8 -4.56 -35.37 -18.47
N PRO A 9 -4.25 -34.10 -18.81
CA PRO A 9 -4.75 -32.96 -18.04
C PRO A 9 -6.26 -32.80 -18.24
N VAL A 10 -7.02 -32.82 -17.15
CA VAL A 10 -8.45 -32.46 -17.13
C VAL A 10 -8.61 -30.99 -17.53
N GLN A 11 -9.17 -30.76 -18.71
CA GLN A 11 -9.48 -29.42 -19.20
C GLN A 11 -10.70 -28.85 -18.46
N GLY A 12 -10.61 -27.59 -18.04
CA GLY A 12 -11.78 -26.71 -18.01
C GLY A 12 -12.41 -26.33 -16.66
N VAL A 13 -11.88 -26.74 -15.51
CA VAL A 13 -12.40 -26.25 -14.22
C VAL A 13 -11.40 -25.26 -13.63
N LYS A 14 -11.70 -23.96 -13.73
CA LYS A 14 -10.98 -22.95 -12.96
C LYS A 14 -11.19 -23.26 -11.48
N PRO A 15 -10.15 -23.26 -10.64
CA PRO A 15 -10.32 -23.40 -9.21
C PRO A 15 -11.26 -22.30 -8.69
N PRO A 16 -12.07 -22.58 -7.66
CA PRO A 16 -12.98 -21.58 -7.11
C PRO A 16 -12.22 -20.31 -6.72
N PRO A 17 -12.84 -19.12 -6.83
CA PRO A 17 -12.21 -17.86 -6.44
C PRO A 17 -11.67 -17.96 -5.02
N GLN A 18 -10.36 -17.81 -4.86
CA GLN A 18 -9.74 -17.70 -3.55
C GLN A 18 -10.01 -16.30 -3.02
N ILE A 19 -10.78 -16.19 -1.95
CA ILE A 19 -11.03 -14.93 -1.26
C ILE A 19 -9.93 -14.80 -0.20
N ALA A 20 -8.93 -13.96 -0.48
CA ALA A 20 -7.95 -13.54 0.52
C ALA A 20 -8.59 -12.46 1.41
N GLY A 21 -9.13 -12.86 2.56
CA GLY A 21 -9.58 -11.92 3.58
C GLY A 21 -8.37 -11.34 4.32
N VAL A 22 -8.20 -10.01 4.26
CA VAL A 22 -7.29 -9.30 5.16
C VAL A 22 -8.02 -9.05 6.47
N ALA A 23 -7.69 -9.81 7.51
CA ALA A 23 -8.06 -9.45 8.87
C ALA A 23 -7.10 -8.35 9.34
N GLY A 24 -7.62 -7.15 9.59
CA GLY A 24 -6.84 -6.03 10.10
C GLY A 24 -6.25 -6.35 11.48
N ILE A 25 -4.99 -5.98 11.70
CA ILE A 25 -4.36 -6.06 13.02
C ILE A 25 -4.96 -4.93 13.86
N GLY A 26 -5.65 -5.28 14.93
CA GLY A 26 -6.21 -4.31 15.87
C GLY A 26 -5.11 -3.44 16.47
N ALA A 27 -5.20 -2.13 16.31
CA ALA A 27 -4.26 -1.19 16.92
C ALA A 27 -4.41 -1.22 18.45
N LEU A 28 -3.32 -1.49 19.16
CA LEU A 28 -3.26 -1.29 20.61
C LEU A 28 -3.19 0.22 20.89
N PRO A 29 -4.02 0.78 21.79
CA PRO A 29 -4.02 2.21 22.05
C PRO A 29 -2.80 2.61 22.88
N ILE A 30 -1.93 3.45 22.31
CA ILE A 30 -0.89 4.16 23.08
C ILE A 30 -1.45 5.54 23.43
N THR A 31 -1.79 5.74 24.71
CA THR A 31 -2.17 7.05 25.25
C THR A 31 -0.91 7.87 25.49
N MET A 32 -0.69 8.91 24.70
CA MET A 32 0.22 10.01 25.04
C MET A 32 -0.39 11.33 24.54
N GLY A 33 -0.87 12.13 25.50
CA GLY A 33 -1.01 13.59 25.47
C GLY A 33 -1.72 14.23 24.28
N GLN A 34 -2.86 14.89 24.56
CA GLN A 34 -3.55 15.80 23.65
C GLN A 34 -2.58 16.74 22.91
N MET A 35 -2.25 16.41 21.66
CA MET A 35 -1.71 17.38 20.71
C MET A 35 -2.85 17.92 19.85
N PRO A 36 -2.81 19.21 19.46
CA PRO A 36 -3.85 19.84 18.64
C PRO A 36 -4.06 19.04 17.36
N ALA A 37 -5.30 19.02 16.84
CA ALA A 37 -5.75 18.17 15.73
C ALA A 37 -4.94 18.31 14.41
N GLN A 38 -4.04 19.30 14.32
CA GLN A 38 -3.12 19.54 13.21
C GLN A 38 -1.76 18.82 13.36
N SER A 39 -1.52 18.16 14.49
CA SER A 39 -0.25 17.51 14.84
C SER A 39 -0.40 16.01 15.05
N ARG A 40 -1.37 15.37 14.39
CA ARG A 40 -1.36 13.91 14.31
C ARG A 40 -0.23 13.56 13.35
N ALA A 41 0.92 13.20 13.92
CA ALA A 41 2.07 12.72 13.17
C ALA A 41 1.58 11.72 12.12
N VAL A 42 2.00 11.91 10.86
CA VAL A 42 1.61 11.03 9.76
C VAL A 42 2.06 9.62 10.11
N ASP A 43 1.14 8.66 10.07
CA ASP A 43 1.46 7.25 10.28
C ASP A 43 2.16 6.71 9.03
N TRP A 44 3.46 6.99 8.93
CA TRP A 44 4.28 6.57 7.80
C TRP A 44 4.34 5.05 7.67
N GLY A 45 4.22 4.30 8.77
CA GLY A 45 4.18 2.84 8.72
C GLY A 45 3.01 2.33 7.89
N ARG A 46 1.85 2.99 7.98
CA ARG A 46 0.70 2.71 7.13
C ARG A 46 0.85 3.31 5.73
N VAL A 47 1.25 4.58 5.63
CA VAL A 47 1.25 5.31 4.34
C VAL A 47 2.20 4.69 3.32
N VAL A 48 3.42 4.30 3.71
CA VAL A 48 4.41 3.72 2.77
C VAL A 48 4.01 2.33 2.24
N ALA A 49 3.09 1.66 2.92
CA ALA A 49 2.54 0.38 2.51
C ALA A 49 1.39 0.51 1.51
N LEU A 50 0.86 1.73 1.29
CA LEU A 50 -0.23 1.96 0.35
C LEU A 50 0.28 1.91 -1.10
N PRO A 51 -0.36 1.14 -2.00
CA PRO A 51 0.02 1.12 -3.42
C PRO A 51 0.07 2.50 -4.09
N PRO A 52 -0.88 3.42 -3.86
CA PRO A 52 -0.79 4.77 -4.41
C PRO A 52 0.45 5.52 -3.95
N PHE A 53 0.83 5.40 -2.68
CA PHE A 53 2.03 6.05 -2.15
C PHE A 53 3.32 5.45 -2.74
N GLN A 54 3.38 4.13 -2.91
CA GLN A 54 4.54 3.48 -3.54
C GLN A 54 4.74 3.96 -4.98
N MET A 55 3.64 4.14 -5.72
CA MET A 55 3.71 4.69 -7.08
C MET A 55 4.13 6.16 -7.07
N PHE A 56 3.60 6.97 -6.14
CA PHE A 56 4.06 8.35 -5.94
C PHE A 56 5.57 8.42 -5.68
N ALA A 57 6.08 7.60 -4.76
CA ALA A 57 7.51 7.54 -4.44
C ALA A 57 8.36 7.13 -5.66
N ALA A 58 7.88 6.17 -6.47
CA ALA A 58 8.57 5.74 -7.69
C ALA A 58 8.63 6.82 -8.78
N GLU A 59 7.62 7.70 -8.86
CA GLU A 59 7.63 8.84 -9.79
C GLU A 59 8.55 9.98 -9.34
N ARG A 60 8.64 10.22 -8.03
CA ARG A 60 9.48 11.28 -7.46
C ARG A 60 10.94 10.88 -7.34
N MET A 61 11.20 9.61 -7.10
CA MET A 61 12.53 9.04 -6.97
C MET A 61 12.58 7.73 -7.74
N ARG A 62 13.38 7.67 -8.81
CA ARG A 62 13.53 6.42 -9.57
C ARG A 62 14.16 5.35 -8.69
N ASN A 63 13.59 4.15 -8.69
CA ASN A 63 14.19 2.99 -8.05
C ASN A 63 15.36 2.45 -8.90
N THR A 64 16.57 2.92 -8.63
CA THR A 64 17.79 2.49 -9.34
C THR A 64 18.47 1.28 -8.71
N SER A 65 18.12 0.98 -7.46
CA SER A 65 18.78 -0.07 -6.67
C SER A 65 18.10 -1.44 -6.79
N GLY A 66 16.99 -1.53 -7.52
CA GLY A 66 16.23 -2.78 -7.67
C GLY A 66 15.52 -3.23 -6.40
N LYS A 67 15.25 -2.29 -5.47
CA LYS A 67 14.54 -2.57 -4.22
C LYS A 67 13.08 -2.93 -4.49
N ASP A 68 12.43 -3.59 -3.55
CA ASP A 68 10.97 -3.71 -3.66
C ASP A 68 10.28 -2.35 -3.44
N SER A 69 9.00 -2.27 -3.81
CA SER A 69 8.23 -1.03 -3.78
C SER A 69 8.06 -0.45 -2.38
N LEU A 70 7.99 -1.30 -1.35
CA LEU A 70 7.84 -0.87 0.04
C LEU A 70 9.17 -0.30 0.57
N GLU A 71 10.26 -1.03 0.36
CA GLU A 71 11.61 -0.56 0.72
C GLU A 71 11.95 0.77 0.04
N HIS A 72 11.62 0.88 -1.26
CA HIS A 72 11.82 2.11 -2.02
C HIS A 72 10.98 3.28 -1.48
N ALA A 73 9.72 3.04 -1.12
CA ALA A 73 8.85 4.06 -0.54
C ALA A 73 9.33 4.52 0.86
N ILE A 74 9.82 3.59 1.68
CA ILE A 74 10.43 3.92 2.98
C ILE A 74 11.66 4.79 2.78
N ASP A 75 12.53 4.44 1.84
CA ASP A 75 13.74 5.22 1.57
C ASP A 75 13.43 6.60 0.98
N TYR A 76 12.40 6.72 0.16
CA TYR A 76 11.91 8.01 -0.31
C TYR A 76 11.52 8.90 0.89
N VAL A 77 10.69 8.41 1.81
CA VAL A 77 10.26 9.17 3.00
C VAL A 77 11.46 9.56 3.87
N ARG A 78 12.41 8.63 4.09
CA ARG A 78 13.65 8.90 4.84
C ARG A 78 14.48 10.01 4.19
N ALA A 79 14.63 9.97 2.87
CA ALA A 79 15.37 10.98 2.12
C ALA A 79 14.70 12.37 2.18
N GLN A 80 13.37 12.43 2.28
CA GLN A 80 12.61 13.67 2.43
C GLN A 80 12.44 14.13 3.89
N GLY A 81 12.88 13.34 4.87
CA GLY A 81 12.75 13.66 6.30
C GLY A 81 11.36 13.37 6.91
N GLY A 82 10.43 12.75 6.15
CA GLY A 82 9.13 12.30 6.65
C GLY A 82 8.22 13.41 7.21
N GLY A 83 8.32 14.62 6.66
CA GLY A 83 7.50 15.76 7.10
C GLY A 83 6.07 15.76 6.54
N VAL A 84 5.22 16.60 7.14
CA VAL A 84 3.82 16.81 6.72
C VAL A 84 3.74 17.33 5.27
N ASP A 85 4.76 18.05 4.82
CA ASP A 85 4.93 18.52 3.45
C ASP A 85 4.97 17.37 2.43
N VAL A 86 5.66 16.27 2.75
CA VAL A 86 5.70 15.07 1.90
C VAL A 86 4.31 14.45 1.77
N PHE A 87 3.58 14.39 2.90
CA PHE A 87 2.21 13.87 2.90
C PHE A 87 1.24 14.78 2.15
N HIS A 88 1.36 16.11 2.28
CA HIS A 88 0.56 17.06 1.50
C HIS A 88 0.83 16.94 -0.01
N ALA A 89 2.09 16.83 -0.41
CA ALA A 89 2.47 16.62 -1.81
C ALA A 89 1.89 15.31 -2.36
N TYR A 90 1.86 14.25 -1.55
CA TYR A 90 1.20 13.00 -1.91
C TYR A 90 -0.32 13.15 -2.04
N CYS A 91 -0.99 13.81 -1.09
CA CYS A 91 -2.43 14.05 -1.17
C CYS A 91 -2.82 14.83 -2.42
N GLN A 92 -2.05 15.87 -2.77
CA GLN A 92 -2.26 16.63 -4.01
C GLN A 92 -2.08 15.75 -5.23
N TRP A 93 -0.96 15.03 -5.31
CA TRP A 93 -0.70 14.11 -6.42
C TRP A 93 -1.78 13.04 -6.56
N HIS A 94 -2.29 12.49 -5.45
CA HIS A 94 -3.33 11.48 -5.46
C HIS A 94 -4.65 12.04 -6.01
N ALA A 95 -4.99 13.28 -5.64
CA ALA A 95 -6.16 13.97 -6.19
C ALA A 95 -6.01 14.29 -7.68
N ASP A 96 -4.84 14.78 -8.09
CA ASP A 96 -4.55 15.13 -9.49
C ASP A 96 -4.52 13.90 -10.39
N LYS A 97 -3.99 12.78 -9.88
CA LYS A 97 -3.87 11.53 -10.63
C LYS A 97 -5.25 10.89 -10.88
N ASN A 98 -6.15 10.96 -9.91
CA ASN A 98 -7.55 10.50 -10.01
C ASN A 98 -7.76 9.03 -10.44
N ASP A 99 -6.71 8.20 -10.38
CA ASP A 99 -6.77 6.76 -10.66
C ASP A 99 -7.51 5.99 -9.54
N TRP A 100 -7.66 6.59 -8.36
CA TRP A 100 -8.37 6.05 -7.19
C TRP A 100 -9.59 6.90 -6.79
N PRO A 101 -10.62 6.99 -7.63
CA PRO A 101 -11.77 7.88 -7.37
C PRO A 101 -12.55 7.48 -6.11
N GLY A 102 -12.53 6.19 -5.74
CA GLY A 102 -13.23 5.64 -4.57
C GLY A 102 -12.42 5.62 -3.27
N GLU A 103 -11.15 6.07 -3.28
CA GLU A 103 -10.23 5.92 -2.15
C GLU A 103 -9.76 7.28 -1.62
N THR A 104 -9.59 7.41 -0.31
CA THR A 104 -8.85 8.53 0.30
C THR A 104 -7.34 8.28 0.17
N PRO A 105 -6.49 9.32 0.25
CA PRO A 105 -5.04 9.12 0.27
C PRO A 105 -4.54 8.18 1.39
N LEU A 106 -5.33 7.92 2.43
CA LEU A 106 -5.02 7.01 3.54
C LEU A 106 -5.51 5.57 3.32
N GLY A 107 -6.07 5.25 2.15
CA GLY A 107 -6.52 3.90 1.82
C GLY A 107 -7.95 3.58 2.24
N GLU A 108 -8.75 4.58 2.58
CA GLU A 108 -10.13 4.37 3.05
C GLU A 108 -11.11 4.50 1.90
N ALA A 109 -12.13 3.65 1.84
CA ALA A 109 -13.19 3.80 0.86
C ALA A 109 -14.03 5.04 1.20
N LYS A 110 -14.32 5.90 0.21
CA LYS A 110 -15.11 7.12 0.41
C LYS A 110 -16.58 6.85 0.77
N ASN A 111 -17.07 5.64 0.54
CA ASN A 111 -18.48 5.24 0.72
C ASN A 111 -18.67 4.16 1.80
N ALA A 112 -17.76 4.09 2.79
CA ALA A 112 -17.87 3.13 3.90
C ALA A 112 -18.94 3.52 4.92
#